data_AF-E2BNQ5-F1
#
_entry.id   AF-E2BNQ5-F1
#
_cell.length_a   1.000
_cell.length_b   1.000
_cell.length_c   1.000
_cell.angle_alpha   90.00
_cell.angle_beta   90.00
_cell.angle_gamma   90.00
#
_symmetry.space_group_name_H-M   'P 1'
#
loop_
_entity.id
_entity.type
_entity.pdbx_description
1 polymer ?
#
loop_
_entity_poly.entity_id
_entity_poly.type
_entity_poly.pdbx_seq_one_letter_code
_entity_poly.pdbx_strand_id
1 'polypeptide(L)' 'HLTVNHSYNFVDPDIGAHTQNIERIWREVRSNIPRYGHREHHMDSYIEEFYFKRKYQDHTQRFHKIFEII' A
#
# COMPACT_ATOMS: atom_id res chain seq x y z
N HIS A 1 12.08 2.95 -15.00
CA HIS A 1 10.86 2.24 -14.56
C HIS A 1 10.74 0.99 -15.40
N LEU A 2 10.58 -0.19 -14.80
CA LEU A 2 10.42 -1.45 -15.54
C LEU A 2 8.93 -1.75 -15.69
N THR A 3 8.50 -2.24 -16.84
CA THR A 3 7.09 -2.49 -17.17
C THR A 3 6.94 -3.90 -17.68
N VAL A 4 5.86 -4.58 -17.28
CA VAL A 4 5.49 -5.90 -17.79
C VAL A 4 4.25 -5.74 -18.68
N ASN A 5 4.27 -6.34 -19.87
CA ASN A 5 3.07 -6.42 -20.69
C ASN A 5 2.17 -7.59 -20.24
N HIS A 6 1.21 -7.27 -19.36
CA HIS A 6 0.31 -8.24 -18.73
C HIS A 6 -0.70 -8.90 -19.68
N SER A 7 -0.83 -8.42 -20.93
CA SER A 7 -1.63 -9.12 -21.94
C SER A 7 -0.95 -10.37 -22.47
N TYR A 8 0.39 -10.45 -22.37
CA TYR A 8 1.19 -11.54 -22.92
C TYR A 8 1.95 -12.30 -21.85
N ASN A 9 2.46 -11.60 -20.82
CA ASN A 9 3.41 -12.16 -19.86
C ASN A 9 3.09 -11.72 -18.42
N PHE A 10 3.25 -12.64 -17.47
CA PHE A 10 3.09 -12.37 -16.03
C PHE A 10 4.40 -11.93 -15.35
N VAL A 11 5.52 -12.35 -15.94
CA VAL A 11 6.89 -11.93 -15.62
C VAL A 11 7.50 -11.55 -16.96
N ASP A 12 8.18 -10.41 -17.02
CA ASP A 12 8.87 -10.04 -18.25
C ASP A 12 9.97 -11.07 -18.57
N PRO A 13 9.94 -11.73 -19.74
CA PRO A 13 10.88 -12.80 -20.06
C PRO A 13 12.29 -12.30 -20.39
N ASP A 14 12.46 -11.04 -20.78
CA ASP A 14 13.75 -10.48 -21.21
C ASP A 14 14.55 -9.94 -20.02
N ILE A 15 13.85 -9.32 -19.06
CA ILE A 15 14.48 -8.66 -17.90
C ILE A 15 14.10 -9.28 -16.55
N GLY A 16 13.19 -10.27 -16.53
CA GLY A 16 12.74 -10.93 -15.30
C GLY A 16 11.90 -10.03 -14.38
N ALA A 17 11.40 -8.91 -14.90
CA ALA A 17 10.67 -7.93 -14.09
C ALA A 17 9.32 -8.49 -13.62
N HIS A 18 9.00 -8.22 -12.36
CA HIS A 18 7.82 -8.77 -11.69
C HIS A 18 7.15 -7.68 -10.84
N THR A 19 5.97 -7.21 -11.28
CA THR A 19 5.25 -6.10 -10.63
C THR A 19 4.20 -6.55 -9.61
N GLN A 20 3.94 -7.86 -9.49
CA GLN A 20 2.77 -8.37 -8.76
C GLN A 20 2.80 -8.04 -7.27
N ASN A 21 3.98 -7.99 -6.65
CA ASN A 21 4.10 -7.58 -5.24
C ASN A 21 3.67 -6.12 -5.05
N ILE A 22 4.07 -5.23 -5.96
CA ILE A 22 3.67 -3.82 -5.95
C ILE A 22 2.17 -3.70 -6.20
N GLU A 23 1.63 -4.42 -7.18
CA GLU A 23 0.20 -4.43 -7.48
C GLU A 23 -0.65 -4.97 -6.33
N ARG A 24 -0.18 -6.03 -5.67
CA ARG A 24 -0.82 -6.59 -4.48
C ARG A 24 -0.85 -5.58 -3.35
N ILE A 25 0.27 -4.90 -3.08
CA ILE A 25 0.33 -3.86 -2.04
C ILE A 25 -0.67 -2.74 -2.38
N TRP A 26 -0.72 -2.27 -3.62
CA TRP A 26 -1.68 -1.25 -4.03
C TRP A 26 -3.14 -1.69 -3.92
N ARG A 27 -3.43 -2.97 -4.15
CA ARG A 27 -4.76 -3.54 -3.90
C ARG A 27 -5.14 -3.47 -2.42
N GLU A 28 -4.21 -3.81 -1.54
CA GLU A 28 -4.40 -3.74 -0.08
C GLU A 28 -4.54 -2.29 0.42
N VAL A 29 -3.75 -1.35 -0.10
CA VAL A 29 -3.89 0.09 0.20
C VAL A 29 -5.29 0.56 -0.15
N ARG A 30 -5.73 0.32 -1.40
CA ARG A 30 -7.06 0.76 -1.87
C ARG A 30 -8.21 0.16 -1.08
N SER A 31 -8.09 -1.08 -0.61
CA SER A 31 -9.13 -1.70 0.23
C SER A 31 -9.22 -1.09 1.64
N ASN A 32 -8.16 -0.41 2.11
CA ASN A 32 -8.14 0.28 3.40
C ASN A 32 -8.62 1.74 3.31
N ILE A 33 -8.74 2.30 2.11
CA ILE A 33 -9.27 3.66 1.90
C ILE A 33 -10.80 3.59 1.87
N PRO A 34 -11.51 4.47 2.60
CA PRO A 34 -12.97 4.54 2.55
C PRO A 34 -13.49 4.78 1.14
N ARG A 35 -14.44 3.94 0.68
CA ARG A 35 -15.02 4.04 -0.67
C ARG A 35 -15.80 5.34 -0.90
N TYR A 36 -16.36 5.93 0.15
CA TYR A 36 -17.15 7.16 0.09
C TYR A 36 -16.69 8.15 1.15
N GLY A 37 -16.93 9.44 0.91
CA GLY A 37 -16.69 10.50 1.90
C GLY A 37 -15.21 10.83 2.15
N HIS A 38 -14.27 10.30 1.37
CA HIS A 38 -12.89 10.75 1.39
C HIS A 38 -12.74 12.06 0.63
N ARG A 39 -11.73 12.86 1.02
CA ARG A 39 -11.32 14.07 0.31
C ARG A 39 -9.91 13.85 -0.23
N GLU A 40 -9.62 14.44 -1.37
CA GLU A 40 -8.32 14.27 -2.05
C GLU A 40 -7.14 14.65 -1.15
N HIS A 41 -7.26 15.72 -0.37
CA HIS A 41 -6.21 16.14 0.57
C HIS A 41 -5.97 15.21 1.76
N HIS A 42 -6.81 14.18 1.97
CA HIS A 42 -6.58 13.16 3.00
C HIS A 42 -5.86 11.90 2.45
N MET A 43 -5.58 11.84 1.14
CA MET A 43 -4.98 10.65 0.52
C MET A 43 -3.64 10.28 1.16
N ASP A 44 -2.78 11.26 1.42
CA ASP A 44 -1.49 11.05 2.08
C ASP A 44 -1.69 10.43 3.47
N SER A 45 -2.62 10.97 4.27
CA SER A 45 -2.94 10.43 5.59
C SER A 45 -3.46 9.00 5.57
N TYR A 46 -4.26 8.62 4.56
CA TYR A 46 -4.71 7.22 4.44
C TYR A 46 -3.55 6.27 4.08
N ILE A 47 -2.62 6.72 3.24
CA ILE A 47 -1.45 5.94 2.87
C ILE A 47 -0.54 5.78 4.10
N GLU A 48 -0.29 6.86 4.84
CA GLU A 48 0.46 6.85 6.10
C GLU A 48 -0.17 5.93 7.14
N GLU A 49 -1.49 6.00 7.34
CA GLU A 49 -2.23 5.13 8.25
C GLU A 49 -2.09 3.66 7.85
N PHE A 50 -2.19 3.34 6.55
CA PHE A 50 -1.97 1.99 6.04
C PHE A 50 -0.56 1.49 6.37
N TYR A 51 0.47 2.29 6.10
CA TYR A 51 1.85 1.93 6.43
C TYR A 51 2.06 1.74 7.94
N PHE A 52 1.50 2.63 8.75
CA PHE A 52 1.57 2.56 10.20
C PHE A 52 0.93 1.28 10.74
N LYS A 53 -0.30 0.96 10.33
CA LYS A 53 -1.00 -0.26 10.74
C LYS A 53 -0.29 -1.53 10.29
N ARG A 54 0.32 -1.51 9.10
CA ARG A 54 1.08 -2.64 8.55
C ARG A 54 2.39 -2.88 9.31
N LYS A 55 3.08 -1.80 9.72
CA LYS A 55 4.31 -1.86 10.51
C LYS A 55 4.05 -2.32 11.95
N TYR A 56 2.96 -1.85 12.55
CA TYR A 56 2.55 -2.18 13.91
C TYR A 56 1.25 -3.00 13.89
N GLN A 57 1.38 -4.31 13.67
CA GLN A 57 0.22 -5.19 13.53
C GLN A 57 -0.55 -5.36 14.84
N ASP A 58 0.15 -5.33 15.97
CA ASP A 58 -0.44 -5.40 17.30
C ASP A 58 -1.10 -4.07 17.68
N HIS A 59 -2.42 -4.10 17.88
CA HIS A 59 -3.24 -2.94 18.24
C HIS A 59 -2.81 -2.33 19.58
N THR A 60 -2.35 -3.17 20.53
CA THR A 60 -1.91 -2.74 21.86
C THR A 60 -0.65 -1.88 21.78
N GLN A 61 0.21 -2.14 20.80
CA GLN A 61 1.44 -1.37 20.58
C GLN A 61 1.19 -0.07 19.80
N ARG A 62 0.12 -0.01 18.97
CA ARG A 62 -0.18 1.17 18.15
C ARG A 62 -0.40 2.43 18.98
N PHE A 63 -1.13 2.31 20.09
CA PHE A 63 -1.45 3.47 20.93
C PHE A 63 -0.16 4.13 21.43
N HIS A 64 0.76 3.35 21.99
CA HIS A 64 2.07 3.85 22.42
C HIS A 64 2.88 4.45 21.27
N LYS A 65 2.86 3.83 20.09
CA LYS A 65 3.62 4.30 18.92
C LYS A 65 3.08 5.58 18.30
N ILE A 66 1.79 5.89 18.43
CA ILE A 66 1.25 7.17 17.97
C ILE A 66 1.86 8.33 18.77
N PHE A 67 2.01 8.18 20.09
CA PHE A 67 2.60 9.22 20.95
C PHE A 67 4.11 9.40 20.78
N GLU A 68 4.82 8.43 20.19
CA GLU A 68 6.25 8.59 19.86
C GLU A 68 6.49 9.42 18.59
N ILE A 69 5.46 9.59 17.74
CA ILE A 69 5.55 10.22 16.42
C ILE A 69 5.08 11.68 16.44
N ILE A 70 4.27 12.06 17.45
CA ILE A 70 3.73 13.42 17.68
C ILE A 70 4.66 14.17 18.62
#